data_AF-A0A959T5Q6-F1
#
_entry.id   AF-A0A959T5Q6-F1
#
_cell.length_a   1.000
_cell.length_b   1.000
_cell.length_c   1.000
_cell.angle_alpha   90.00
_cell.angle_beta   90.00
_cell.angle_gamma   90.00
#
_symmetry.space_group_name_H-M   'P 1'
#
loop_
_entity.id
_entity.type
_entity.pdbx_description
1 polymer ?
#
loop_
_entity_poly.entity_id
_entity_poly.type
_entity_poly.pdbx_seq_one_letter_code
_entity_poly.pdbx_strand_id
1 'polypeptide(L)'
;MPVSPIGLRIALLLLASGSVAWVFPQCGNDNVQTGTAVTPNCPGTTTISCVQGGQYALVNVVAGNTYTFSTCGATFDTQITLYNNTGGPSIGYNDDACGLQSTVTWTATFTGQVRVLVDQYFCTNGTTCAPLEITCTTPPAGDCVYTLILFDSFSDGWGTSFVGVSINGSPFTNYTIGVGFASVSYQIGVNIGDIVVLNYDASGTWQTDNSYSLLLGGAALFNSGSPPAAGISFTSTVDCQPPPPAQEDCLGATTVCSNVAISNNTNNEGNIADIDASNS
;
A
#
# COMPACT_ATOMS: atom_id res chain seq x y z
N MET A 1 -44.91 55.00 9.64
CA MET A 1 -43.51 54.87 9.16
C MET A 1 -42.82 53.84 10.06
N PRO A 2 -41.99 52.94 9.51
CA PRO A 2 -42.37 51.55 9.23
C PRO A 2 -41.97 50.53 10.32
N VAL A 3 -42.67 49.40 10.28
CA VAL A 3 -42.31 48.15 10.96
C VAL A 3 -41.02 47.55 10.36
N SER A 4 -40.04 47.24 11.21
CA SER A 4 -38.84 46.50 10.82
C SER A 4 -39.01 45.02 11.20
N PRO A 5 -38.83 44.07 10.27
CA PRO A 5 -38.96 42.65 10.60
C PRO A 5 -37.70 42.13 11.30
N ILE A 6 -37.91 41.41 12.40
CA ILE A 6 -36.87 40.61 13.07
C ILE A 6 -36.47 39.49 12.11
N GLY A 7 -35.33 39.64 11.44
CA GLY A 7 -34.72 38.59 10.65
C GLY A 7 -34.12 37.52 11.56
N LEU A 8 -34.80 36.38 11.67
CA LEU A 8 -34.27 35.15 12.25
C LEU A 8 -33.09 34.68 11.41
N ARG A 9 -31.85 34.97 11.84
CA ARG A 9 -30.66 34.36 11.26
C ARG A 9 -30.52 32.95 11.83
N ILE A 10 -31.05 31.97 11.10
CA ILE A 10 -30.70 30.56 11.29
C ILE A 10 -29.21 30.44 10.95
N ALA A 11 -28.37 30.34 11.99
CA ALA A 11 -26.99 29.91 11.82
C ALA A 11 -27.02 28.43 11.46
N LEU A 12 -26.93 28.14 10.16
CA LEU A 12 -26.70 26.78 9.67
C LEU A 12 -25.28 26.39 10.08
N LEU A 13 -25.16 25.73 11.24
CA LEU A 13 -23.92 25.13 11.69
C LEU A 13 -23.61 23.98 10.72
N LEU A 14 -22.72 24.23 9.75
CA LEU A 14 -22.15 23.19 8.91
C LEU A 14 -21.35 22.27 9.84
N LEU A 15 -21.97 21.16 10.25
CA LEU A 15 -21.23 20.02 10.80
C LEU A 15 -20.40 19.47 9.64
N ALA A 16 -19.13 19.87 9.60
CA ALA A 16 -18.14 19.15 8.79
C ALA A 16 -18.11 17.71 9.31
N SER A 17 -18.83 16.83 8.62
CA SER A 17 -18.69 15.40 8.80
C SER A 17 -17.30 15.03 8.31
N GLY A 18 -16.32 15.11 9.21
CA GLY A 18 -15.05 14.42 9.00
C GLY A 18 -15.38 12.96 8.73
N SER A 19 -14.98 12.48 7.56
CA SER A 19 -14.95 11.06 7.27
C SER A 19 -14.13 10.41 8.40
N VAL A 20 -14.82 9.70 9.28
CA VAL A 20 -14.17 8.78 10.21
C VAL A 20 -13.62 7.70 9.30
N ALA A 21 -12.35 7.81 8.93
CA ALA A 21 -11.62 6.69 8.38
C ALA A 21 -11.79 5.55 9.40
N TRP A 22 -12.34 4.44 8.94
CA TRP A 22 -12.51 3.25 9.75
C TRP A 22 -11.12 2.79 10.20
N VAL A 23 -10.71 3.20 11.39
CA VAL A 23 -9.54 2.63 12.05
C VAL A 23 -9.99 1.25 12.49
N PHE A 24 -9.65 0.21 11.71
CA PHE A 24 -9.70 -1.16 12.21
C PHE A 24 -8.98 -1.15 13.56
N PRO A 25 -9.60 -1.56 14.68
CA PRO A 25 -8.94 -1.46 15.97
C PRO A 25 -7.77 -2.44 15.99
N GLN A 26 -6.57 -1.98 15.61
CA GLN A 26 -5.36 -2.76 15.74
C GLN A 26 -5.14 -3.11 17.22
N CYS A 27 -4.63 -4.30 17.49
CA CYS A 27 -4.33 -4.67 18.87
C CYS A 27 -3.14 -3.86 19.39
N GLY A 28 -3.20 -3.54 20.69
CA GLY A 28 -2.17 -2.76 21.36
C GLY A 28 -0.81 -3.44 21.27
N ASN A 29 0.28 -2.65 21.34
CA ASN A 29 1.62 -3.23 21.47
C ASN A 29 1.90 -3.59 22.95
N ASP A 30 1.08 -4.48 23.52
CA ASP A 30 1.09 -4.87 24.95
C ASP A 30 1.30 -6.38 25.18
N ASN A 31 1.49 -7.16 24.12
CA ASN A 31 1.74 -8.59 24.18
C ASN A 31 3.11 -8.93 24.80
N VAL A 32 3.24 -10.18 25.27
CA VAL A 32 4.49 -10.71 25.82
C VAL A 32 5.25 -11.52 24.77
N GLN A 33 6.57 -11.39 24.72
CA GLN A 33 7.39 -12.16 23.78
C GLN A 33 7.27 -13.67 24.05
N THR A 34 7.11 -14.46 23.00
CA THR A 34 7.31 -15.92 23.04
C THR A 34 8.60 -16.31 22.35
N GLY A 35 9.32 -17.27 22.93
CA GLY A 35 10.57 -17.81 22.38
C GLY A 35 11.68 -16.78 22.18
N THR A 36 12.66 -17.14 21.35
CA THR A 36 13.75 -16.27 20.91
C THR A 36 13.45 -15.67 19.53
N ALA A 37 14.23 -14.67 19.11
CA ALA A 37 14.12 -14.13 17.76
C ALA A 37 14.32 -15.23 16.69
N VAL A 38 13.46 -15.24 15.68
CA VAL A 38 13.48 -16.20 14.57
C VAL A 38 14.01 -15.51 13.31
N THR A 39 14.91 -16.18 12.59
CA THR A 39 15.32 -15.77 11.23
C THR A 39 14.68 -16.73 10.23
N PRO A 40 13.65 -16.30 9.47
CA PRO A 40 13.00 -17.16 8.50
C PRO A 40 13.95 -17.58 7.38
N ASN A 41 13.74 -18.78 6.83
CA ASN A 41 14.33 -19.18 5.55
C ASN A 41 13.82 -18.23 4.45
N CYS A 42 14.72 -17.63 3.67
CA CYS A 42 14.35 -16.73 2.59
C CYS A 42 15.19 -16.98 1.32
N PRO A 43 14.58 -17.33 0.18
CA PRO A 43 13.16 -17.65 0.02
C PRO A 43 12.78 -18.95 0.76
N GLY A 44 11.56 -19.01 1.28
CA GLY A 44 11.05 -20.21 1.95
C GLY A 44 10.06 -19.92 3.05
N THR A 45 9.75 -20.96 3.83
CA THR A 45 8.77 -20.91 4.91
C THR A 45 9.39 -21.41 6.20
N THR A 46 9.10 -20.73 7.30
CA THR A 46 9.47 -21.12 8.66
C THR A 46 8.22 -21.09 9.52
N THR A 47 8.00 -22.14 10.30
CA THR A 47 6.82 -22.25 11.17
C THR A 47 7.22 -22.19 12.64
N ILE A 48 6.56 -21.31 13.40
CA ILE A 48 6.57 -21.33 14.86
C ILE A 48 5.33 -22.09 15.29
N SER A 49 5.50 -23.22 15.96
CA SER A 49 4.41 -24.15 16.26
C SER A 49 3.39 -23.64 17.27
N CYS A 50 3.76 -22.67 18.11
CA CYS A 50 2.87 -22.10 19.11
C CYS A 50 3.19 -20.63 19.36
N VAL A 51 2.23 -19.78 19.00
CA VAL A 51 2.08 -18.41 19.50
C VAL A 51 0.66 -18.31 20.07
N GLN A 52 0.52 -17.93 21.32
CA GLN A 52 -0.79 -17.81 21.97
C GLN A 52 -1.35 -16.39 21.79
N GLY A 53 -2.67 -16.22 21.92
CA GLY A 53 -3.27 -14.89 22.00
C GLY A 53 -2.68 -14.07 23.15
N GLY A 54 -2.29 -12.81 22.90
CA GLY A 54 -1.57 -11.99 23.88
C GLY A 54 -0.05 -12.18 23.86
N GLN A 55 0.48 -12.90 22.87
CA GLN A 55 1.92 -13.06 22.66
C GLN A 55 2.39 -12.42 21.35
N TYR A 56 3.70 -12.20 21.23
CA TYR A 56 4.32 -11.89 19.96
C TYR A 56 5.55 -12.74 19.68
N ALA A 57 5.73 -13.09 18.40
CA ALA A 57 6.99 -13.63 17.90
C ALA A 57 7.89 -12.47 17.44
N LEU A 58 9.19 -12.56 17.76
CA LEU A 58 10.18 -11.61 17.28
C LEU A 58 10.86 -12.19 16.03
N VAL A 59 10.79 -11.48 14.91
CA VAL A 59 11.26 -11.99 13.61
C VAL A 59 12.33 -11.06 13.03
N ASN A 60 13.48 -11.62 12.67
CA ASN A 60 14.54 -10.90 11.96
C ASN A 60 14.14 -10.76 10.49
N VAL A 61 14.10 -9.51 10.01
CA VAL A 61 13.69 -9.15 8.66
C VAL A 61 14.78 -8.37 7.95
N VAL A 62 14.84 -8.50 6.62
CA VAL A 62 15.77 -7.79 5.75
C VAL A 62 14.96 -6.85 4.86
N ALA A 63 15.38 -5.58 4.78
CA ALA A 63 14.74 -4.58 3.93
C ALA A 63 14.61 -5.09 2.47
N GLY A 64 13.46 -4.87 1.86
CA GLY A 64 13.13 -5.28 0.50
C GLY A 64 12.51 -6.68 0.37
N ASN A 65 12.73 -7.58 1.32
CA ASN A 65 12.07 -8.89 1.32
C ASN A 65 10.58 -8.75 1.65
N THR A 66 9.74 -9.58 1.04
CA THR A 66 8.32 -9.67 1.37
C THR A 66 8.08 -10.84 2.32
N TYR A 67 7.40 -10.55 3.43
CA TYR A 67 7.04 -11.52 4.46
C TYR A 67 5.52 -11.66 4.52
N THR A 68 5.03 -12.90 4.52
CA THR A 68 3.65 -13.24 4.82
C THR A 68 3.61 -13.97 6.16
N PHE A 69 2.92 -13.38 7.11
CA PHE A 69 2.66 -13.94 8.44
C PHE A 69 1.24 -14.47 8.47
N SER A 70 1.06 -15.76 8.75
CA SER A 70 -0.24 -16.40 8.71
C SER A 70 -0.48 -17.27 9.92
N THR A 71 -1.69 -17.17 10.49
CA THR A 71 -2.22 -18.07 11.51
C THR A 71 -3.28 -19.02 10.95
N CYS A 72 -3.43 -19.08 9.62
CA CYS A 72 -4.36 -20.00 8.95
C CYS A 72 -4.04 -21.44 9.36
N GLY A 73 -4.99 -22.09 10.05
CA GLY A 73 -4.79 -23.40 10.69
C GLY A 73 -4.86 -23.36 12.21
N ALA A 74 -4.92 -22.18 12.84
CA ALA A 74 -5.33 -22.04 14.24
C ALA A 74 -6.79 -22.45 14.44
N THR A 75 -7.14 -22.82 15.67
CA THR A 75 -8.50 -23.28 16.04
C THR A 75 -9.34 -22.21 16.73
N PHE A 76 -8.83 -20.98 16.80
CA PHE A 76 -9.51 -19.84 17.41
C PHE A 76 -9.43 -18.64 16.48
N ASP A 77 -10.29 -17.67 16.75
CA ASP A 77 -10.37 -16.41 16.02
C ASP A 77 -9.14 -15.54 16.34
N THR A 78 -8.23 -15.39 15.36
CA THR A 78 -6.96 -14.70 15.57
C THR A 78 -7.03 -13.26 15.08
N GLN A 79 -6.14 -12.43 15.61
CA GLN A 79 -5.80 -11.13 15.02
C GLN A 79 -4.28 -11.01 14.97
N ILE A 80 -3.72 -10.63 13.81
CA ILE A 80 -2.29 -10.33 13.67
C ILE A 80 -2.11 -8.81 13.63
N THR A 81 -1.17 -8.30 14.43
CA THR A 81 -0.69 -6.91 14.32
C THR A 81 0.84 -6.88 14.24
N LEU A 82 1.38 -6.13 13.29
CA LEU A 82 2.83 -5.96 13.13
C LEU A 82 3.31 -4.65 13.76
N TYR A 83 4.41 -4.69 14.51
CA TYR A 83 5.09 -3.50 15.04
C TYR A 83 6.59 -3.57 14.81
N ASN A 84 7.24 -2.43 14.57
CA ASN A 84 8.69 -2.38 14.62
C ASN A 84 9.15 -2.68 16.06
N ASN A 85 10.21 -3.46 16.26
CA ASN A 85 10.70 -3.76 17.60
C ASN A 85 11.19 -2.51 18.36
N THR A 86 11.58 -1.45 17.65
CA THR A 86 11.91 -0.15 18.26
C THR A 86 10.69 0.65 18.73
N GLY A 87 9.46 0.17 18.43
CA GLY A 87 8.21 0.85 18.70
C GLY A 87 7.69 1.65 17.50
N GLY A 88 6.62 2.42 17.71
CA GLY A 88 5.94 3.19 16.67
C GLY A 88 4.54 2.68 16.35
N PRO A 89 3.89 3.21 15.31
CA PRO A 89 2.57 2.76 14.87
C PRO A 89 2.62 1.30 14.37
N SER A 90 1.45 0.68 14.25
CA SER A 90 1.33 -0.61 13.59
C SER A 90 1.74 -0.51 12.13
N ILE A 91 2.42 -1.55 11.64
CA ILE A 91 2.91 -1.68 10.27
C ILE A 91 1.87 -2.40 9.38
N GLY A 92 1.09 -3.30 9.98
CA GLY A 92 0.06 -4.08 9.31
C GLY A 92 -0.86 -4.74 10.33
N TYR A 93 -2.07 -5.05 9.91
CA TYR A 93 -3.10 -5.69 10.73
C TYR A 93 -4.03 -6.54 9.87
N ASN A 94 -4.50 -7.66 10.42
CA ASN A 94 -5.60 -8.44 9.86
C ASN A 94 -6.28 -9.31 10.92
N ASP A 95 -7.59 -9.52 10.81
CA ASP A 95 -8.40 -10.45 11.61
C ASP A 95 -8.85 -11.68 10.79
N ASP A 96 -9.54 -11.49 9.67
CA ASP A 96 -10.31 -12.55 9.00
C ASP A 96 -9.88 -12.81 7.53
N ALA A 97 -8.62 -13.18 7.28
CA ALA A 97 -8.13 -13.48 5.93
C ALA A 97 -8.49 -14.89 5.41
N CYS A 98 -8.66 -15.88 6.29
CA CYS A 98 -8.88 -17.28 5.90
C CYS A 98 -9.99 -17.95 6.71
N GLY A 99 -11.12 -17.25 6.82
CA GLY A 99 -12.19 -17.58 7.77
C GLY A 99 -12.02 -16.68 8.99
N LEU A 100 -11.87 -17.29 10.17
CA LEU A 100 -11.63 -16.56 11.43
C LEU A 100 -10.13 -16.35 11.75
N GLN A 101 -9.25 -16.69 10.81
CA GLN A 101 -7.80 -16.60 11.02
C GLN A 101 -7.20 -15.55 10.11
N SER A 102 -6.02 -15.07 10.52
CA SER A 102 -5.45 -13.85 9.97
C SER A 102 -4.25 -14.12 9.09
N THR A 103 -4.01 -13.20 8.16
CA THR A 103 -2.80 -13.15 7.35
C THR A 103 -2.41 -11.71 7.07
N VAL A 104 -1.14 -11.37 7.30
CA VAL A 104 -0.56 -10.07 6.93
C VAL A 104 0.62 -10.29 6.00
N THR A 105 0.57 -9.67 4.82
CA THR A 105 1.70 -9.61 3.88
C THR A 105 2.30 -8.22 3.91
N TRP A 106 3.62 -8.13 4.10
CA TRP A 106 4.35 -6.88 4.24
C TRP A 106 5.72 -6.96 3.58
N THR A 107 6.06 -5.96 2.77
CA THR A 107 7.43 -5.76 2.28
C THR A 107 8.23 -4.98 3.30
N ALA A 108 9.30 -5.59 3.80
CA ALA A 108 10.12 -5.01 4.84
C ALA A 108 10.74 -3.69 4.40
N THR A 109 10.46 -2.61 5.12
CA THR A 109 11.03 -1.28 4.86
C THR A 109 12.34 -1.03 5.62
N PHE A 110 12.75 -1.98 6.46
CA PHE A 110 13.97 -1.92 7.26
C PHE A 110 14.58 -3.30 7.47
N THR A 111 15.88 -3.32 7.72
CA THR A 111 16.58 -4.51 8.21
C THR A 111 16.66 -4.43 9.72
N GLY A 112 16.17 -5.45 10.42
CA GLY A 112 16.06 -5.43 11.87
C GLY A 112 15.07 -6.45 12.39
N GLN A 113 14.30 -6.09 13.41
CA GLN A 113 13.34 -6.98 14.04
C GLN A 113 11.93 -6.39 14.00
N VAL A 114 10.97 -7.23 13.62
CA VAL A 114 9.54 -6.95 13.69
C VAL A 114 8.91 -7.82 14.77
N ARG A 115 7.93 -7.27 15.49
CA ARG A 115 7.04 -8.02 16.38
C ARG A 115 5.81 -8.42 15.60
N VAL A 116 5.52 -9.73 15.59
CA VAL A 116 4.30 -10.29 15.03
C VAL A 116 3.41 -10.65 16.21
N LEU A 117 2.50 -9.75 16.57
CA LEU A 117 1.53 -9.98 17.64
C LEU A 117 0.46 -10.92 17.12
N VAL A 118 0.08 -11.88 17.95
CA VAL A 118 -1.08 -12.73 17.76
C VAL A 118 -1.97 -12.54 18.96
N ASP A 119 -3.21 -12.13 18.72
CA ASP A 119 -4.25 -11.95 19.71
C ASP A 119 -5.43 -12.85 19.40
N GLN A 120 -6.20 -13.19 20.43
CA GLN A 120 -7.53 -13.73 20.22
C GLN A 120 -8.49 -12.57 20.04
N TYR A 121 -9.36 -12.66 19.05
CA TYR A 121 -10.41 -11.66 18.84
C TYR A 121 -11.25 -11.45 20.10
N PHE A 122 -11.48 -10.22 20.59
CA PHE A 122 -11.03 -8.91 20.10
C PHE A 122 -9.87 -8.34 20.96
N CYS A 123 -8.62 -8.56 20.56
CA CYS A 123 -7.42 -8.12 21.25
C CYS A 123 -7.35 -8.63 22.70
N THR A 124 -7.65 -9.91 22.86
CA THR A 124 -7.65 -10.61 24.13
C THR A 124 -6.55 -11.66 24.19
N ASN A 125 -6.14 -11.96 25.42
CA ASN A 125 -5.20 -13.04 25.67
C ASN A 125 -5.91 -14.39 25.62
N GLY A 126 -5.19 -15.41 25.17
CA GLY A 126 -5.64 -16.81 25.15
C GLY A 126 -4.49 -17.74 25.46
N THR A 127 -4.80 -19.00 25.77
CA THR A 127 -3.76 -20.03 26.02
C THR A 127 -3.66 -21.06 24.89
N THR A 128 -4.56 -20.99 23.91
CA THR A 128 -4.54 -21.88 22.74
C THR A 128 -3.39 -21.50 21.83
N CYS A 129 -2.59 -22.48 21.42
CA CYS A 129 -1.51 -22.26 20.45
C CYS A 129 -2.08 -22.04 19.05
N ALA A 130 -1.71 -20.93 18.41
CA ALA A 130 -1.78 -20.78 16.96
C ALA A 130 -0.43 -21.17 16.34
N PRO A 131 -0.40 -21.96 15.25
CA PRO A 131 0.78 -22.03 14.41
C PRO A 131 0.95 -20.67 13.72
N LEU A 132 2.16 -20.10 13.77
CA LEU A 132 2.53 -18.92 12.99
C LEU A 132 3.43 -19.36 11.84
N GLU A 133 2.89 -19.37 10.64
CA GLU A 133 3.64 -19.59 9.41
C GLU A 133 4.22 -18.26 8.91
N ILE A 134 5.52 -18.27 8.62
CA ILE A 134 6.25 -17.13 8.11
C ILE A 134 6.84 -17.52 6.77
N THR A 135 6.26 -17.02 5.69
CA THR A 135 6.79 -17.19 4.33
C THR A 135 7.56 -15.93 3.94
N CYS A 136 8.76 -16.10 3.41
CA CYS A 136 9.63 -15.03 2.95
C CYS A 136 9.97 -15.21 1.48
N THR A 137 9.90 -14.12 0.71
CA THR A 137 10.41 -14.04 -0.66
C THR A 137 11.38 -12.87 -0.78
N THR A 138 12.46 -13.09 -1.53
CA THR A 138 13.42 -12.04 -1.85
C THR A 138 12.90 -11.20 -3.01
N PRO A 139 13.23 -9.90 -3.07
CA PRO A 139 12.92 -9.11 -4.25
C PRO A 139 13.63 -9.69 -5.49
N PRO A 140 13.11 -9.43 -6.70
CA PRO A 140 13.81 -9.81 -7.93
C PRO A 140 15.20 -9.19 -8.01
N ALA A 141 16.13 -9.89 -8.67
CA ALA A 141 17.50 -9.41 -8.85
C ALA A 141 17.56 -8.18 -9.78
N GLY A 142 18.40 -7.21 -9.44
CA GLY A 142 18.66 -5.99 -10.21
C GLY A 142 19.42 -4.97 -9.36
N ASP A 143 19.91 -3.90 -9.98
CA ASP A 143 20.50 -2.75 -9.27
C ASP A 143 19.43 -1.98 -8.47
N CYS A 144 18.21 -1.94 -8.99
CA CYS A 144 17.04 -1.47 -8.27
C CYS A 144 15.78 -2.26 -8.65
N VAL A 145 14.72 -2.06 -7.87
CA VAL A 145 13.44 -2.77 -8.05
C VAL A 145 12.37 -1.74 -8.33
N TYR A 146 11.71 -1.88 -9.47
CA TYR A 146 10.49 -1.15 -9.77
C TYR A 146 9.28 -1.89 -9.20
N THR A 147 8.33 -1.14 -8.68
CA THR A 147 7.04 -1.65 -8.23
C THR A 147 5.98 -1.19 -9.20
N LEU A 148 5.40 -2.14 -9.93
CA LEU A 148 4.24 -1.92 -10.78
C LEU A 148 2.99 -2.20 -9.96
N ILE A 149 2.13 -1.20 -9.76
CA ILE A 149 0.86 -1.33 -9.04
C ILE A 149 -0.28 -1.20 -10.04
N LEU A 150 -1.20 -2.15 -10.02
CA LEU A 150 -2.42 -2.16 -10.82
C LEU A 150 -3.58 -1.89 -9.88
N PHE A 151 -4.53 -1.07 -10.32
CA PHE A 151 -5.71 -0.67 -9.57
C PHE A 151 -6.97 -0.99 -10.37
N ASP A 152 -8.01 -1.38 -9.65
CA ASP A 152 -9.35 -1.63 -10.15
C ASP A 152 -10.36 -1.07 -9.15
N SER A 153 -11.06 0.00 -9.54
CA SER A 153 -11.98 0.71 -8.64
C SER A 153 -13.22 -0.10 -8.23
N PHE A 154 -13.57 -1.17 -8.95
CA PHE A 154 -14.72 -2.02 -8.64
C PHE A 154 -14.32 -3.45 -8.24
N SER A 155 -13.04 -3.79 -8.32
CA SER A 155 -12.51 -5.09 -7.93
C SER A 155 -13.17 -6.26 -8.67
N ASP A 156 -13.64 -6.05 -9.90
CA ASP A 156 -14.19 -7.09 -10.78
C ASP A 156 -13.16 -7.63 -11.79
N GLY A 157 -11.91 -7.20 -11.64
CA GLY A 157 -10.76 -7.58 -12.45
C GLY A 157 -10.74 -6.87 -13.79
N TRP A 158 -9.58 -6.86 -14.44
CA TRP A 158 -9.40 -6.18 -15.72
C TRP A 158 -9.90 -6.98 -16.94
N GLY A 159 -10.54 -8.13 -16.71
CA GLY A 159 -10.98 -9.05 -17.75
C GLY A 159 -9.78 -9.58 -18.56
N THR A 160 -9.71 -9.20 -19.85
CA THR A 160 -8.57 -9.55 -20.73
C THR A 160 -7.56 -8.42 -20.87
N SER A 161 -7.79 -7.24 -20.29
CA SER A 161 -6.82 -6.14 -20.34
C SER A 161 -5.61 -6.42 -19.45
N PHE A 162 -4.45 -5.91 -19.85
CA PHE A 162 -3.20 -6.08 -19.09
C PHE A 162 -2.22 -4.96 -19.41
N VAL A 163 -1.24 -4.76 -18.52
CA VAL A 163 -0.04 -3.98 -18.80
C VAL A 163 1.12 -4.94 -19.09
N GLY A 164 1.72 -4.78 -20.26
CA GLY A 164 2.95 -5.45 -20.64
C GLY A 164 4.17 -4.65 -20.19
N VAL A 165 5.17 -5.32 -19.65
CA VAL A 165 6.50 -4.76 -19.38
C VAL A 165 7.55 -5.44 -20.25
N SER A 166 8.36 -4.66 -20.96
CA SER A 166 9.51 -5.11 -21.74
C SER A 166 10.78 -4.44 -21.23
N ILE A 167 11.87 -5.21 -21.13
CA ILE A 167 13.20 -4.75 -20.73
C ILE A 167 14.16 -5.02 -21.90
N ASN A 168 14.84 -3.98 -22.38
CA ASN A 168 15.80 -4.04 -23.49
C ASN A 168 15.23 -4.66 -24.78
N GLY A 169 13.94 -4.46 -25.04
CA GLY A 169 13.24 -5.02 -26.22
C GLY A 169 12.94 -6.51 -26.12
N SER A 170 13.07 -7.13 -24.95
CA SER A 170 12.62 -8.50 -24.70
C SER A 170 11.10 -8.62 -24.90
N PRO A 171 10.56 -9.84 -25.15
CA PRO A 171 9.11 -10.04 -25.19
C PRO A 171 8.42 -9.48 -23.93
N PHE A 172 7.24 -8.91 -24.11
CA PHE A 172 6.46 -8.35 -23.01
C PHE A 172 6.05 -9.45 -22.02
N THR A 173 6.27 -9.19 -20.74
CA THR A 173 5.64 -9.93 -19.64
C THR A 173 4.35 -9.21 -19.28
N ASN A 174 3.23 -9.91 -19.30
CA ASN A 174 1.90 -9.32 -19.11
C ASN A 174 1.47 -9.44 -17.65
N TYR A 175 0.99 -8.33 -17.09
CA TYR A 175 0.47 -8.23 -15.73
C TYR A 175 -0.97 -7.73 -15.76
N THR A 176 -1.84 -8.35 -14.97
CA THR A 176 -3.26 -8.02 -14.85
C THR A 176 -3.72 -8.23 -13.41
N ILE A 177 -4.89 -7.71 -13.06
CA ILE A 177 -5.51 -7.90 -11.75
C ILE A 177 -6.78 -8.74 -11.89
N GLY A 178 -6.93 -9.72 -11.00
CA GLY A 178 -8.08 -10.62 -10.97
C GLY A 178 -9.25 -10.06 -10.16
N VAL A 179 -10.41 -10.71 -10.28
CA VAL A 179 -11.60 -10.43 -9.47
C VAL A 179 -11.29 -10.47 -7.98
N GLY A 180 -11.95 -9.60 -7.20
CA GLY A 180 -11.86 -9.52 -5.74
C GLY A 180 -10.69 -8.69 -5.20
N PHE A 181 -9.90 -8.05 -6.06
CA PHE A 181 -8.76 -7.22 -5.66
C PHE A 181 -8.93 -5.78 -6.16
N ALA A 182 -8.87 -4.80 -5.25
CA ALA A 182 -8.85 -3.39 -5.62
C ALA A 182 -7.48 -2.91 -6.11
N SER A 183 -6.42 -3.61 -5.69
CA SER A 183 -5.05 -3.34 -6.13
C SER A 183 -4.16 -4.56 -6.01
N VAL A 184 -3.18 -4.70 -6.91
CA VAL A 184 -2.09 -5.69 -6.83
C VAL A 184 -0.77 -5.06 -7.23
N SER A 185 0.33 -5.49 -6.60
CA SER A 185 1.68 -4.99 -6.89
C SER A 185 2.60 -6.10 -7.39
N TYR A 186 3.42 -5.80 -8.39
CA TYR A 186 4.48 -6.67 -8.91
C TYR A 186 5.83 -5.97 -8.79
N GLN A 187 6.82 -6.72 -8.33
CA GLN A 187 8.21 -6.25 -8.29
C GLN A 187 8.94 -6.67 -9.55
N ILE A 188 9.73 -5.77 -10.12
CA ILE A 188 10.47 -5.96 -11.35
C ILE A 188 11.90 -5.48 -11.11
N GLY A 189 12.85 -6.43 -11.12
CA GLY A 189 14.27 -6.12 -10.99
C GLY A 189 14.80 -5.54 -12.29
N VAL A 190 15.49 -4.41 -12.20
CA VAL A 190 16.06 -3.70 -13.33
C VAL A 190 17.50 -3.29 -13.01
N ASN A 191 18.33 -3.19 -14.05
CA ASN A 191 19.71 -2.75 -13.94
C ASN A 191 19.88 -1.36 -14.53
N ILE A 192 20.87 -0.61 -14.04
CA ILE A 192 21.17 0.71 -14.59
C ILE A 192 21.51 0.58 -16.08
N GLY A 193 20.88 1.42 -16.90
CA GLY A 193 21.01 1.40 -18.35
C GLY A 193 19.98 0.54 -19.08
N ASP A 194 19.16 -0.24 -18.37
CA ASP A 194 18.05 -0.97 -18.99
C ASP A 194 17.03 0.00 -19.60
N ILE A 195 16.48 -0.33 -20.76
CA ILE A 195 15.35 0.39 -21.35
C ILE A 195 14.07 -0.35 -20.99
N VAL A 196 13.24 0.27 -20.15
CA VAL A 196 11.94 -0.25 -19.71
C VAL A 196 10.83 0.37 -20.53
N VAL A 197 9.96 -0.47 -21.09
CA VAL A 197 8.79 -0.07 -21.88
C VAL A 197 7.52 -0.63 -21.24
N LEU A 198 6.52 0.23 -21.02
CA LEU A 198 5.17 -0.19 -20.63
C LEU A 198 4.20 -0.05 -21.80
N ASN A 199 3.39 -1.08 -22.01
CA ASN A 199 2.35 -1.12 -23.03
C ASN A 199 1.04 -1.58 -22.41
N TYR A 200 -0.01 -0.76 -22.47
CA TYR A 200 -1.33 -1.16 -22.02
C TYR A 200 -2.14 -1.78 -23.16
N ASP A 201 -2.59 -3.02 -22.98
CA ASP A 201 -3.52 -3.69 -23.87
C ASP A 201 -4.94 -3.52 -23.34
N ALA A 202 -5.77 -2.81 -24.10
CA ALA A 202 -7.14 -2.46 -23.73
C ALA A 202 -8.17 -3.45 -24.31
N SER A 203 -7.91 -4.75 -24.30
CA SER A 203 -8.79 -5.76 -24.89
C SER A 203 -10.02 -6.13 -24.06
N GLY A 204 -10.05 -5.82 -22.77
CA GLY A 204 -11.18 -6.13 -21.87
C GLY A 204 -12.36 -5.16 -22.00
N THR A 205 -13.33 -5.26 -21.09
CA THR A 205 -14.38 -4.25 -20.89
C THR A 205 -14.07 -3.40 -19.66
N TRP A 206 -14.79 -2.29 -19.46
CA TRP A 206 -14.71 -1.45 -18.25
C TRP A 206 -13.33 -0.84 -17.95
N GLN A 207 -12.60 -0.43 -19.00
CA GLN A 207 -11.25 0.13 -18.85
C GLN A 207 -11.20 1.43 -18.04
N THR A 208 -12.34 2.11 -17.85
CA THR A 208 -12.48 3.30 -17.00
C THR A 208 -12.20 3.04 -15.52
N ASP A 209 -12.13 1.77 -15.15
CA ASP A 209 -11.93 1.33 -13.77
C ASP A 209 -10.46 0.93 -13.55
N ASN A 210 -9.71 0.82 -14.65
CA ASN A 210 -8.33 0.36 -14.67
C ASN A 210 -7.38 1.56 -14.53
N SER A 211 -6.35 1.42 -13.70
CA SER A 211 -5.20 2.31 -13.74
C SER A 211 -3.95 1.61 -13.22
N TYR A 212 -2.76 2.06 -13.61
CA TYR A 212 -1.52 1.53 -13.07
C TYR A 212 -0.48 2.62 -12.87
N SER A 213 0.43 2.32 -11.95
CA SER A 213 1.57 3.17 -11.63
C SER A 213 2.85 2.35 -11.60
N LEU A 214 3.95 2.92 -12.08
CA LEU A 214 5.28 2.37 -11.92
C LEU A 214 6.03 3.22 -10.90
N LEU A 215 6.58 2.61 -9.85
CA LEU A 215 7.24 3.29 -8.75
C LEU A 215 8.68 2.81 -8.59
N LEU A 216 9.54 3.69 -8.08
CA LEU A 216 10.88 3.36 -7.57
C LEU A 216 11.03 3.97 -6.18
N GLY A 217 11.34 3.13 -5.17
CA GLY A 217 11.53 3.61 -3.79
C GLY A 217 10.30 4.30 -3.19
N GLY A 218 9.10 4.00 -3.69
CA GLY A 218 7.84 4.64 -3.29
C GLY A 218 7.47 5.90 -4.06
N ALA A 219 8.37 6.45 -4.87
CA ALA A 219 8.08 7.59 -5.75
C ALA A 219 7.57 7.12 -7.12
N ALA A 220 6.55 7.78 -7.66
CA ALA A 220 5.98 7.44 -8.96
C ALA A 220 6.93 7.85 -10.10
N LEU A 221 7.36 6.88 -10.89
CA LEU A 221 8.03 7.09 -12.18
C LEU A 221 7.03 7.36 -13.29
N PHE A 222 5.85 6.74 -13.21
CA PHE A 222 4.80 6.84 -14.19
C PHE A 222 3.43 6.56 -13.57
N ASN A 223 2.41 7.26 -14.04
CA ASN A 223 1.00 7.02 -13.77
C ASN A 223 0.25 6.96 -15.10
N SER A 224 -0.63 5.97 -15.25
CA SER A 224 -1.35 5.78 -16.51
C SER A 224 -2.55 6.70 -16.71
N GLY A 225 -3.06 7.29 -15.62
CA GLY A 225 -4.42 7.83 -15.56
C GLY A 225 -5.48 6.72 -15.63
N SER A 226 -6.75 7.12 -15.61
CA SER A 226 -7.90 6.23 -15.80
C SER A 226 -8.88 6.80 -16.85
N PRO A 227 -9.24 6.05 -17.91
CA PRO A 227 -8.64 4.78 -18.32
C PRO A 227 -7.19 4.98 -18.83
N PRO A 228 -6.36 3.93 -18.82
CA PRO A 228 -5.02 4.02 -19.38
C PRO A 228 -5.07 4.17 -20.90
N ALA A 229 -4.16 4.97 -21.47
CA ALA A 229 -4.00 5.04 -22.92
C ALA A 229 -3.53 3.69 -23.48
N ALA A 230 -4.24 3.14 -24.47
CA ALA A 230 -3.88 1.89 -25.12
C ALA A 230 -2.60 2.04 -25.95
N GLY A 231 -1.75 1.02 -25.94
CA GLY A 231 -0.43 1.03 -26.58
C GLY A 231 0.70 1.41 -25.62
N ILE A 232 1.85 1.77 -26.20
CA ILE A 232 3.04 2.18 -25.44
C ILE A 232 2.80 3.56 -24.83
N SER A 233 2.88 3.64 -23.51
CA SER A 233 2.63 4.86 -22.73
C SER A 233 3.87 5.34 -21.97
N PHE A 234 4.85 4.46 -21.78
CA PHE A 234 6.08 4.75 -21.05
C PHE A 234 7.28 4.09 -21.73
N THR A 235 8.37 4.84 -21.84
CA THR A 235 9.68 4.31 -22.21
C THR A 235 10.73 5.12 -21.48
N SER A 236 11.58 4.48 -20.68
CA SER A 236 12.64 5.16 -19.95
C SER A 236 13.89 4.30 -19.83
N THR A 237 15.05 4.96 -19.72
CA THR A 237 16.31 4.31 -19.35
C THR A 237 16.46 4.36 -17.84
N VAL A 238 16.77 3.21 -17.24
CA VAL A 238 16.90 3.06 -15.79
C VAL A 238 18.18 3.75 -15.30
N ASP A 239 18.03 4.62 -14.31
CA ASP A 239 19.13 5.28 -13.59
C ASP A 239 19.16 4.95 -12.09
N CYS A 240 18.15 4.19 -11.62
CA CYS A 240 17.92 3.86 -10.22
C CYS A 240 17.88 5.09 -9.30
N GLN A 241 17.47 6.25 -9.81
CA GLN A 241 17.22 7.44 -9.01
C GLN A 241 15.71 7.66 -8.89
N PRO A 242 15.13 7.57 -7.68
CA PRO A 242 13.75 7.99 -7.47
C PRO A 242 13.59 9.43 -7.95
N PRO A 243 12.50 9.77 -8.66
CA PRO A 243 12.25 11.13 -9.06
C PRO A 243 12.20 12.01 -7.80
N PRO A 244 12.74 13.24 -7.88
CA PRO A 244 12.64 14.16 -6.75
C PRO A 244 11.16 14.34 -6.38
N PRO A 245 10.83 14.42 -5.08
CA PRO A 245 9.46 14.71 -4.66
C PRO A 245 8.99 15.99 -5.35
N ALA A 246 7.70 16.03 -5.71
CA ALA A 246 7.12 17.17 -6.39
C ALA A 246 7.36 18.46 -5.57
N GLN A 247 7.47 19.59 -6.26
CA GLN A 247 7.80 20.89 -5.65
C GLN A 247 6.78 21.30 -4.56
N GLU A 248 5.59 20.71 -4.62
CA GLU A 248 4.43 21.00 -3.79
C GLU A 248 4.46 20.26 -2.42
N ASP A 249 5.37 19.30 -2.23
CA ASP A 249 5.57 18.57 -0.95
C ASP A 249 6.42 19.36 0.08
N CYS A 250 6.13 20.65 0.21
CA CYS A 250 6.74 21.60 1.18
C CYS A 250 8.23 21.93 0.97
N LEU A 251 8.89 21.44 -0.08
CA LEU A 251 10.24 21.91 -0.45
C LEU A 251 10.16 23.25 -1.20
N GLY A 252 10.22 24.34 -0.43
CA GLY A 252 10.23 25.71 -0.96
C GLY A 252 8.95 26.50 -0.69
N ALA A 253 8.04 25.99 0.15
CA ALA A 253 6.87 26.74 0.58
C ALA A 253 7.31 28.05 1.28
N THR A 254 6.97 29.20 0.68
CA THR A 254 7.18 30.51 1.28
C THR A 254 5.87 30.98 1.91
N THR A 255 5.93 31.47 3.15
CA THR A 255 4.74 32.00 3.81
C THR A 255 4.33 33.33 3.15
N VAL A 256 3.14 33.38 2.56
CA VAL A 256 2.58 34.60 1.99
C VAL A 256 1.88 35.41 3.09
N CYS A 257 2.56 36.44 3.62
CA CYS A 257 2.03 37.32 4.67
C CYS A 257 1.38 38.61 4.09
N SER A 258 0.77 38.56 2.91
CA SER A 258 0.18 39.73 2.25
C SER A 258 -0.99 39.36 1.32
N ASN A 259 -1.73 40.35 0.82
CA ASN A 259 -2.87 40.19 -0.10
C ASN A 259 -2.43 39.86 -1.55
N VAL A 260 -1.44 38.98 -1.72
CA VAL A 260 -1.01 38.53 -3.05
C VAL A 260 -2.06 37.58 -3.62
N ALA A 261 -2.46 37.80 -4.88
CA ALA A 261 -3.26 36.84 -5.63
C ALA A 261 -2.42 35.59 -5.88
N ILE A 262 -2.83 34.46 -5.30
CA ILE A 262 -2.27 33.15 -5.62
C ILE A 262 -2.86 32.76 -6.98
N SER A 263 -2.11 33.02 -8.05
CA SER A 263 -2.42 32.46 -9.37
C SER A 263 -1.96 31.01 -9.37
N ASN A 264 -2.83 30.08 -9.76
CA ASN A 264 -2.50 28.67 -9.87
C ASN A 264 -1.22 28.47 -10.69
N ASN A 265 -0.11 28.13 -10.02
CA ASN A 265 1.18 27.86 -10.64
C ASN A 265 1.51 26.36 -10.59
N THR A 266 0.51 25.50 -10.32
CA THR A 266 0.71 24.06 -10.34
C THR A 266 1.16 23.67 -11.75
N ASN A 267 2.38 23.11 -11.83
CA ASN A 267 2.88 22.45 -13.04
C ASN A 267 2.75 20.92 -12.91
N ASN A 268 2.22 20.45 -11.78
CA ASN A 268 2.03 19.06 -11.43
C ASN A 268 0.77 18.94 -10.55
N GLU A 269 -0.09 17.99 -10.87
CA GLU A 269 -1.31 17.66 -10.11
C GLU A 269 -1.05 16.58 -9.05
N GLY A 270 0.18 16.09 -8.92
CA GLY A 270 0.46 14.90 -8.11
C GLY A 270 -0.24 13.65 -8.67
N ASN A 271 -0.54 12.68 -7.81
CA ASN A 271 -1.20 11.44 -8.21
C ASN A 271 -2.74 11.57 -8.38
N ILE A 272 -3.35 12.67 -7.91
CA ILE A 272 -4.78 12.99 -8.00
C ILE A 272 -4.89 14.49 -8.20
N ALA A 273 -5.61 14.96 -9.22
CA ALA A 273 -5.88 16.38 -9.44
C ALA A 273 -6.47 17.05 -8.19
N ASP A 274 -5.69 17.94 -7.55
CA ASP A 274 -6.14 18.68 -6.37
C ASP A 274 -7.27 19.69 -6.69
N ILE A 275 -7.39 20.14 -7.95
CA ILE A 275 -8.40 21.10 -8.41
C ILE A 275 -9.01 20.66 -9.74
N ASP A 276 -10.34 20.53 -9.78
CA ASP A 276 -11.10 20.37 -11.01
C ASP A 276 -12.24 21.41 -11.12
N ALA A 277 -13.04 21.33 -12.19
CA ALA A 277 -14.14 22.27 -12.43
C ALA A 277 -15.28 22.18 -11.39
N SER A 278 -15.24 21.21 -10.47
CA SER A 278 -16.22 21.02 -9.40
C SER A 278 -15.79 21.64 -8.06
N ASN A 279 -14.52 22.02 -7.91
CA ASN A 279 -13.98 22.62 -6.69
C ASN A 279 -13.23 23.96 -6.89
N SER A 280 -13.41 24.60 -8.06
CA SER A 280 -12.97 25.96 -8.40
C SER A 280 -14.07 27.02 -8.32
#